data_AF-A0A1G2GVU5-F1
#
_entry.id   AF-A0A1G2GVU5-F1
#
_cell.length_a   1.000
_cell.length_b   1.000
_cell.length_c   1.000
_cell.angle_alpha   90.00
_cell.angle_beta   90.00
_cell.angle_gamma   90.00
#
_symmetry.space_group_name_H-M   'P 1'
#
loop_
_entity.id
_entity.type
_entity.pdbx_description
1 polymer ?
#
loop_
_entity_poly.entity_id
_entity_poly.type
_entity_poly.pdbx_seq_one_letter_code
_entity_poly.pdbx_strand_id
1 'polypeptide(L)'
;MDMFERIEKAVRNTGYVVPGYWEKTLNQRIACSSTAAGSVYEQFEDPVTLESALMVARWKPYSHPAIAPGCEAFAAFIPGRMGVVPLRDLPSDAIVVLDDRKGTGKVSAVVKGVLGPRVAFTVLILGREKDKEGNEYEIVFTFHPGEPVRPSPVDATPGLHGKKVTVAETLAMGLEMAKIE
;
A
#
# COMPACT_ATOMS: atom_id res chain seq x y z
N MET A 1 5.57 7.56 25.85
CA MET A 1 4.99 6.40 25.15
C MET A 1 6.09 5.86 24.27
N ASP A 2 6.48 4.62 24.50
CA ASP A 2 7.42 3.92 23.62
C ASP A 2 6.80 3.74 22.22
N MET A 3 7.62 3.59 21.19
CA MET A 3 7.17 3.39 19.82
C MET A 3 6.27 2.15 19.69
N PHE A 4 6.63 1.09 20.41
CA PHE A 4 5.85 -0.13 20.50
C PHE A 4 4.44 0.16 21.03
N GLU A 5 4.34 0.84 22.19
CA GLU A 5 3.06 1.20 22.82
C GLU A 5 2.20 2.09 21.90
N ARG A 6 2.84 3.00 21.15
CA ARG A 6 2.15 3.88 20.19
C ARG A 6 1.52 3.08 19.05
N ILE A 7 2.28 2.19 18.42
CA ILE A 7 1.80 1.36 17.31
C ILE A 7 0.70 0.41 17.79
N GLU A 8 0.90 -0.24 18.93
CA GLU A 8 -0.10 -1.13 19.52
C GLU A 8 -1.40 -0.37 19.84
N LYS A 9 -1.29 0.85 20.38
CA LYS A 9 -2.44 1.73 20.59
C LYS A 9 -3.12 2.11 19.27
N ALA A 10 -2.36 2.43 18.23
CA ALA A 10 -2.91 2.78 16.92
C ALA A 10 -3.65 1.61 16.28
N VAL A 11 -3.15 0.37 16.42
CA VAL A 11 -3.84 -0.84 15.95
C VAL A 11 -5.18 -1.04 16.68
N ARG A 12 -5.19 -0.93 18.02
CA ARG A 12 -6.43 -0.99 18.80
C ARG A 12 -7.42 0.11 18.39
N ASN A 13 -6.93 1.34 18.18
CA ASN A 13 -7.76 2.44 17.70
C ASN A 13 -8.32 2.16 16.30
N THR A 14 -7.54 1.57 15.38
CA THR A 14 -8.03 1.18 14.05
C THR A 14 -9.22 0.24 14.17
N GLY A 15 -9.14 -0.78 15.02
CA GLY A 15 -10.25 -1.72 15.24
C GLY A 15 -11.49 -1.07 15.84
N TYR A 16 -11.33 -0.01 16.65
CA TYR A 16 -12.43 0.75 17.22
C TYR A 16 -13.08 1.72 16.22
N VAL A 17 -12.25 2.54 15.56
CA VAL A 17 -12.71 3.64 14.68
C VAL A 17 -13.15 3.12 13.32
N VAL A 18 -12.43 2.13 12.76
CA VAL A 18 -12.71 1.52 11.46
C VAL A 18 -12.78 -0.01 11.60
N PRO A 19 -13.86 -0.55 12.21
CA PRO A 19 -13.97 -1.98 12.50
C PRO A 19 -13.76 -2.86 11.26
N GLY A 20 -12.95 -3.91 11.39
CA GLY A 20 -12.64 -4.84 10.29
C GLY A 20 -11.52 -4.37 9.36
N TYR A 21 -11.05 -3.12 9.44
CA TYR A 21 -10.07 -2.59 8.51
C TYR A 21 -8.68 -3.19 8.71
N TRP A 22 -8.26 -3.35 9.97
CA TRP A 22 -6.95 -3.92 10.30
C TRP A 22 -6.87 -5.39 9.89
N GLU A 23 -7.87 -6.19 10.23
CA GLU A 23 -7.94 -7.60 9.85
C GLU A 23 -7.95 -7.76 8.33
N LYS A 24 -8.74 -6.94 7.63
CA LYS A 24 -8.76 -6.94 6.16
C LYS A 24 -7.39 -6.60 5.58
N THR A 25 -6.71 -5.61 6.15
CA THR A 25 -5.37 -5.21 5.70
C THR A 25 -4.39 -6.37 5.90
N LEU A 26 -4.35 -7.00 7.07
CA LEU A 26 -3.50 -8.17 7.31
C LEU A 26 -3.76 -9.30 6.31
N ASN A 27 -5.04 -9.66 6.10
CA ASN A 27 -5.44 -10.74 5.20
C ASN A 27 -5.00 -10.51 3.74
N GLN A 28 -5.06 -9.27 3.25
CA GLN A 28 -4.63 -8.90 1.90
C GLN A 28 -3.11 -8.96 1.72
N ARG A 29 -2.35 -8.94 2.81
CA ARG A 29 -0.88 -8.94 2.80
C ARG A 29 -0.28 -10.34 2.86
N ILE A 30 -1.07 -11.39 3.06
CA ILE A 30 -0.59 -12.78 3.06
C ILE A 30 -0.59 -13.32 1.63
N ALA A 31 0.57 -13.73 1.10
CA ALA A 31 0.71 -14.12 -0.31
C ALA A 31 -0.15 -15.34 -0.71
N CYS A 32 -0.37 -16.29 0.21
CA CYS A 32 -1.19 -17.49 -0.02
C CYS A 32 -2.69 -17.29 0.25
N SER A 33 -3.12 -16.09 0.67
CA SER A 33 -4.52 -15.79 0.93
C SER A 33 -5.30 -15.68 -0.38
N SER A 34 -6.54 -16.20 -0.41
CA SER A 34 -7.47 -16.00 -1.54
C SER A 34 -7.86 -14.53 -1.74
N THR A 35 -7.58 -13.68 -0.77
CA THR A 35 -7.83 -12.23 -0.80
C THR A 35 -6.55 -11.41 -0.95
N ALA A 36 -5.40 -12.05 -1.22
CA ALA A 36 -4.12 -11.39 -1.42
C ALA A 36 -4.24 -10.28 -2.47
N ALA A 37 -3.76 -9.08 -2.13
CA ALA A 37 -3.84 -7.92 -3.01
C ALA A 37 -2.73 -6.90 -2.73
N GLY A 38 -2.14 -6.38 -3.81
CA GLY A 38 -1.05 -5.42 -3.73
C GLY A 38 0.23 -6.04 -3.17
N SER A 39 0.95 -5.31 -2.33
CA SER A 39 2.19 -5.81 -1.72
C SER A 39 1.89 -6.91 -0.70
N VAL A 40 2.74 -7.94 -0.63
CA VAL A 40 2.50 -9.15 0.18
C VAL A 40 3.77 -9.62 0.90
N TYR A 41 3.58 -10.50 1.89
CA TYR A 41 4.62 -11.21 2.62
C TYR A 41 4.53 -12.69 2.28
N GLU A 42 5.63 -13.25 1.78
CA GLU A 42 5.71 -14.65 1.35
C GLU A 42 6.13 -15.58 2.50
N GLN A 43 6.71 -15.02 3.57
CA GLN A 43 7.25 -15.76 4.70
C GLN A 43 6.24 -15.99 5.85
N PHE A 44 5.03 -15.45 5.75
CA PHE A 44 3.98 -15.61 6.75
C PHE A 44 2.84 -16.40 6.15
N GLU A 45 2.37 -17.42 6.89
CA GLU A 45 1.31 -18.31 6.44
C GLU A 45 -0.10 -17.76 6.75
N ASP A 46 -0.20 -16.88 7.74
CA ASP A 46 -1.47 -16.40 8.25
C ASP A 46 -1.39 -14.97 8.82
N PRO A 47 -2.53 -14.26 8.94
CA PRO A 47 -2.59 -12.90 9.47
C PRO A 47 -2.09 -12.74 10.91
N VAL A 48 -2.25 -13.75 11.77
CA VAL A 48 -1.89 -13.69 13.20
C VAL A 48 -0.37 -13.69 13.35
N THR A 49 0.33 -14.52 12.57
CA THR A 49 1.79 -14.56 12.55
C THR A 49 2.38 -13.27 11.99
N LEU A 50 1.78 -12.70 10.93
CA LEU A 50 2.17 -11.39 10.40
C LEU A 50 1.95 -10.27 11.43
N GLU A 51 0.79 -10.23 12.08
CA GLU A 51 0.49 -9.24 13.11
C GLU A 51 1.49 -9.31 14.27
N SER A 52 1.77 -10.53 14.76
CA SER A 52 2.75 -10.75 15.82
C SER A 52 4.13 -10.20 15.43
N ALA A 53 4.57 -10.45 14.19
CA ALA A 53 5.82 -9.91 13.67
C ALA A 53 5.83 -8.37 13.58
N LEU A 54 4.70 -7.76 13.19
CA LEU A 54 4.55 -6.30 13.16
C LEU A 54 4.59 -5.70 14.57
N MET A 55 4.00 -6.36 15.57
CA MET A 55 3.96 -5.86 16.93
C MET A 55 5.34 -5.86 17.57
N VAL A 56 6.11 -6.94 17.43
CA VAL A 56 7.45 -7.04 18.06
C VAL A 56 8.57 -6.37 17.25
N ALA A 57 8.24 -5.73 16.11
CA ALA A 57 9.24 -5.14 15.24
C ALA A 57 9.91 -3.91 15.86
N ARG A 58 11.19 -3.70 15.53
CA ARG A 58 11.94 -2.50 15.93
C ARG A 58 11.68 -1.37 14.95
N TRP A 59 10.54 -0.71 15.12
CA TRP A 59 10.14 0.43 14.30
C TRP A 59 11.03 1.66 14.54
N LYS A 60 11.43 2.30 13.44
CA LYS A 60 12.17 3.57 13.45
C LYS A 60 11.39 4.62 12.65
N PRO A 61 11.42 5.90 13.06
CA PRO A 61 10.86 6.97 12.26
C PRO A 61 11.38 6.93 10.82
N TYR A 62 10.48 7.12 9.85
CA TYR A 62 10.77 7.05 8.44
C TYR A 62 10.11 8.23 7.72
N SER A 63 10.84 8.87 6.83
CA SER A 63 10.36 10.01 6.03
C SER A 63 10.46 9.69 4.55
N HIS A 64 9.42 9.97 3.79
CA HIS A 64 9.43 9.83 2.34
C HIS A 64 8.48 10.85 1.70
N PRO A 65 8.81 11.43 0.52
CA PRO A 65 7.96 12.42 -0.15
C PRO A 65 6.56 11.96 -0.52
N ALA A 66 6.33 10.64 -0.55
CA ALA A 66 5.02 10.06 -0.84
C ALA A 66 4.11 9.91 0.40
N ILE A 67 4.63 10.17 1.62
CA ILE A 67 3.80 10.19 2.82
C ILE A 67 2.93 11.44 2.81
N ALA A 68 1.62 11.24 2.97
CA ALA A 68 0.66 12.35 2.94
C ALA A 68 0.89 13.32 4.11
N PRO A 69 0.63 14.64 3.93
CA PRO A 69 0.70 15.61 5.02
C PRO A 69 -0.18 15.18 6.20
N GLY A 70 0.35 15.31 7.42
CA GLY A 70 -0.34 14.90 8.65
C GLY A 70 -0.26 13.40 8.97
N CYS A 71 0.38 12.60 8.12
CA CYS A 71 0.71 11.21 8.43
C CYS A 71 2.15 11.09 8.94
N GLU A 72 2.39 10.08 9.78
CA GLU A 72 3.72 9.69 10.23
C GLU A 72 4.02 8.27 9.76
N ALA A 73 5.26 8.00 9.38
CA ALA A 73 5.67 6.69 8.88
C ALA A 73 6.81 6.12 9.72
N PHE A 74 6.83 4.80 9.79
CA PHE A 74 7.82 4.02 10.51
C PHE A 74 8.29 2.88 9.64
N ALA A 75 9.58 2.55 9.72
CA ALA A 75 10.15 1.43 9.00
C ALA A 75 10.74 0.38 9.95
N ALA A 76 10.60 -0.89 9.57
CA ALA A 76 11.22 -2.03 10.27
C ALA A 76 11.74 -3.06 9.26
N PHE A 77 12.73 -3.85 9.67
CA PHE A 77 13.31 -4.93 8.85
C PHE A 77 12.38 -6.15 8.80
N ILE A 78 11.30 -6.00 8.04
CA ILE A 78 10.38 -7.08 7.71
C ILE A 78 10.38 -7.15 6.18
N PRO A 79 11.03 -8.16 5.57
CA PRO A 79 11.12 -8.26 4.13
C PRO A 79 9.76 -8.62 3.53
N GLY A 80 9.52 -8.26 2.27
CA GLY A 80 8.32 -8.66 1.55
C GLY A 80 8.42 -8.36 0.07
N ARG A 81 7.31 -8.49 -0.65
CA ARG A 81 7.21 -8.21 -2.08
C ARG A 81 6.30 -7.03 -2.34
N MET A 82 6.76 -6.08 -3.15
CA MET A 82 5.93 -4.96 -3.57
C MET A 82 4.86 -5.39 -4.58
N GLY A 83 3.65 -4.84 -4.48
CA GLY A 83 2.54 -5.07 -5.42
C GLY A 83 2.52 -4.09 -6.57
N VAL A 84 3.66 -3.48 -6.86
CA VAL A 84 3.87 -2.46 -7.87
C VAL A 84 5.23 -2.67 -8.50
N VAL A 85 5.38 -2.24 -9.75
CA VAL A 85 6.64 -2.28 -10.49
C VAL A 85 6.86 -0.91 -11.17
N PRO A 86 8.10 -0.39 -11.22
CA PRO A 86 8.39 0.78 -12.02
C PRO A 86 8.08 0.50 -13.50
N LEU A 87 7.34 1.40 -14.16
CA LEU A 87 6.99 1.26 -15.57
C LEU A 87 8.25 1.21 -16.45
N ARG A 88 9.30 1.93 -16.06
CA ARG A 88 10.59 1.94 -16.76
C ARG A 88 11.32 0.58 -16.78
N ASP A 89 10.94 -0.33 -15.89
CA ASP A 89 11.53 -1.68 -15.81
C ASP A 89 10.77 -2.68 -16.69
N LEU A 90 9.69 -2.26 -17.37
CA LEU A 90 8.91 -3.06 -18.30
C LEU A 90 9.27 -2.73 -19.75
N PRO A 91 9.08 -3.67 -20.70
CA PRO A 91 9.24 -3.39 -22.13
C PRO A 91 8.36 -2.21 -22.56
N SER A 92 8.91 -1.29 -23.35
CA SER A 92 8.22 -0.05 -23.74
C SER A 92 6.91 -0.27 -24.51
N ASP A 93 6.81 -1.39 -25.23
CA ASP A 93 5.65 -1.82 -26.01
C ASP A 93 4.69 -2.74 -25.23
N ALA A 94 5.04 -3.13 -24.00
CA ALA A 94 4.16 -3.92 -23.16
C ALA A 94 2.85 -3.18 -22.88
N ILE A 95 1.74 -3.91 -22.87
CA ILE A 95 0.41 -3.34 -22.66
C ILE A 95 0.08 -3.32 -21.17
N VAL A 96 -0.34 -2.15 -20.68
CA VAL A 96 -0.93 -1.94 -19.37
C VAL A 96 -2.37 -1.46 -19.51
N VAL A 97 -3.16 -1.60 -18.45
CA VAL A 97 -4.55 -1.13 -18.38
C VAL A 97 -4.62 0.06 -17.43
N LEU A 98 -5.25 1.15 -17.87
CA LEU A 98 -5.57 2.27 -16.99
C LEU A 98 -6.79 1.93 -16.13
N ASP A 99 -6.67 2.06 -14.81
CA ASP A 99 -7.66 1.60 -13.83
C ASP A 99 -8.03 2.71 -12.84
N ASP A 100 -9.33 3.00 -12.74
CA ASP A 100 -9.96 3.78 -11.67
C ASP A 100 -11.25 3.10 -11.19
N ARG A 101 -11.21 1.77 -11.01
CA ARG A 101 -12.40 1.00 -10.56
C ARG A 101 -12.96 1.43 -9.21
N LYS A 102 -12.18 2.20 -8.44
CA LYS A 102 -12.55 2.73 -7.12
C LYS A 102 -13.19 4.12 -7.20
N GLY A 103 -13.28 4.73 -8.39
CA GLY A 103 -13.90 6.05 -8.58
C GLY A 103 -13.17 7.17 -7.84
N THR A 104 -11.83 7.10 -7.80
CA THR A 104 -10.98 8.08 -7.12
C THR A 104 -10.81 9.37 -7.91
N GLY A 105 -11.19 9.38 -9.19
CA GLY A 105 -10.96 10.49 -10.09
C GLY A 105 -9.54 10.50 -10.68
N LYS A 106 -8.71 9.49 -10.37
CA LYS A 106 -7.34 9.34 -10.87
C LYS A 106 -7.13 7.94 -11.43
N VAL A 107 -6.55 7.82 -12.63
CA VAL A 107 -6.23 6.50 -13.22
C VAL A 107 -4.85 6.03 -12.80
N SER A 108 -4.71 4.74 -12.48
CA SER A 108 -3.40 4.08 -12.28
C SER A 108 -3.12 3.11 -13.41
N ALA A 109 -1.85 2.87 -13.74
CA ALA A 109 -1.49 1.77 -14.61
C ALA A 109 -1.58 0.43 -13.85
N VAL A 110 -2.05 -0.62 -14.54
CA VAL A 110 -2.14 -1.99 -14.05
C VAL A 110 -1.49 -2.93 -15.05
N VAL A 111 -0.64 -3.83 -14.56
CA VAL A 111 0.05 -4.85 -15.35
C VAL A 111 -0.21 -6.23 -14.75
N LYS A 112 -0.25 -7.26 -15.61
CA LYS A 112 -0.47 -8.66 -15.22
C LYS A 112 0.72 -9.52 -15.56
N GLY A 113 0.86 -10.65 -14.86
CA GLY A 113 1.89 -11.65 -15.15
C GLY A 113 3.32 -11.22 -14.81
N VAL A 114 3.47 -10.18 -13.99
CA VAL A 114 4.76 -9.67 -13.50
C VAL A 114 4.82 -9.88 -11.99
N LEU A 115 6.00 -10.21 -11.48
CA LEU A 115 6.26 -10.23 -10.03
C LEU A 115 6.94 -8.92 -9.63
N GLY A 116 6.43 -8.28 -8.58
CA GLY A 116 7.07 -7.09 -8.05
C GLY A 116 8.38 -7.41 -7.32
N PRO A 117 9.23 -6.40 -7.08
CA PRO A 117 10.51 -6.60 -6.44
C PRO A 117 10.36 -7.07 -4.99
N ARG A 118 11.31 -7.92 -4.56
CA ARG A 118 11.52 -8.21 -3.13
C ARG A 118 12.29 -7.07 -2.49
N VAL A 119 11.86 -6.66 -1.31
CA VAL A 119 12.44 -5.55 -0.53
C VAL A 119 12.68 -6.00 0.90
N ALA A 120 13.66 -5.38 1.56
CA ALA A 120 14.16 -5.84 2.87
C ALA A 120 13.41 -5.24 4.08
N PHE A 121 12.48 -4.31 3.85
CA PHE A 121 11.83 -3.57 4.92
C PHE A 121 10.35 -3.32 4.63
N THR A 122 9.62 -3.00 5.69
CA THR A 122 8.21 -2.61 5.68
C THR A 122 8.08 -1.19 6.19
N VAL A 123 7.17 -0.44 5.59
CA VAL A 123 6.70 0.86 6.10
C VAL A 123 5.31 0.67 6.69
N LEU A 124 5.09 1.23 7.88
CA LEU A 124 3.79 1.39 8.53
C LEU A 124 3.47 2.88 8.62
N ILE A 125 2.27 3.26 8.21
CA ILE A 125 1.83 4.65 8.14
C ILE A 125 0.69 4.85 9.14
N LEU A 126 0.89 5.78 10.07
CA LEU A 126 -0.11 6.27 10.99
C LEU A 126 -0.73 7.56 10.46
N GLY A 127 -2.02 7.72 10.70
CA GLY A 127 -2.79 8.92 10.38
C GLY A 127 -3.85 9.18 11.45
N ARG A 128 -4.59 10.27 11.29
CA ARG A 128 -5.70 10.60 12.18
C ARG A 128 -7.03 10.30 11.52
N GLU A 129 -7.95 9.75 12.27
CA GLU A 129 -9.33 9.49 11.85
C GLU A 129 -10.30 9.84 12.97
N LYS A 130 -11.53 10.24 12.60
CA LYS A 130 -12.58 10.55 13.56
C LYS A 130 -13.50 9.34 13.78
N ASP A 131 -13.89 9.13 15.04
CA ASP A 131 -14.99 8.24 15.34
C ASP A 131 -16.35 8.84 14.94
N LYS A 132 -17.44 8.14 15.25
CA LYS A 132 -18.81 8.60 14.97
C LYS A 132 -19.23 9.82 15.78
N GLU A 133 -18.54 10.11 16.88
CA GLU A 133 -18.80 11.24 17.79
C GLU A 133 -17.93 12.46 17.42
N GLY A 134 -17.01 12.31 16.47
CA GLY A 134 -16.10 13.35 16.00
C GLY A 134 -14.79 13.43 16.77
N ASN A 135 -14.52 12.50 17.69
CA ASN A 135 -13.26 12.44 18.43
C ASN A 135 -12.14 11.93 17.52
N GLU A 136 -10.98 12.58 17.55
CA GLU A 136 -9.83 12.19 16.72
C GLU A 136 -8.97 11.13 17.41
N TYR A 137 -8.65 10.08 16.66
CA TYR A 137 -7.75 9.01 17.07
C TYR A 137 -6.61 8.86 16.06
N GLU A 138 -5.43 8.51 16.57
CA GLU A 138 -4.37 8.00 15.72
C GLU A 138 -4.63 6.53 15.40
N ILE A 139 -4.64 6.20 14.11
CA ILE A 139 -4.92 4.86 13.59
C ILE A 139 -3.84 4.44 12.60
N VAL A 140 -3.73 3.14 12.36
CA VAL A 140 -2.95 2.61 11.24
C VAL A 140 -3.73 2.79 9.94
N PHE A 141 -3.22 3.63 9.04
CA PHE A 141 -3.76 3.80 7.69
C PHE A 141 -3.36 2.64 6.79
N THR A 142 -2.10 2.21 6.83
CA THR A 142 -1.66 1.04 6.08
C THR A 142 -0.28 0.57 6.54
N PHE A 143 0.10 -0.60 6.06
CA PHE A 143 1.48 -1.05 6.05
C PHE A 143 1.75 -1.82 4.76
N HIS A 144 2.99 -1.76 4.28
CA HIS A 144 3.43 -2.48 3.09
C HIS A 144 4.96 -2.64 3.06
N PRO A 145 5.47 -3.70 2.42
CA PRO A 145 6.88 -3.78 2.03
C PRO A 145 7.30 -2.60 1.16
N GLY A 146 8.50 -2.08 1.41
CA GLY A 146 9.20 -1.13 0.56
C GLY A 146 8.70 0.31 0.66
N GLU A 147 9.25 1.16 -0.22
CA GLU A 147 8.93 2.58 -0.24
C GLU A 147 7.46 2.84 -0.59
N PRO A 148 6.83 3.84 0.05
CA PRO A 148 5.48 4.25 -0.31
C PRO A 148 5.49 4.90 -1.69
N VAL A 149 4.48 4.55 -2.50
CA VAL A 149 4.32 5.07 -3.85
C VAL A 149 3.36 6.25 -3.85
N ARG A 150 3.72 7.31 -4.58
CA ARG A 150 2.86 8.49 -4.74
C ARG A 150 1.55 8.10 -5.43
N PRO A 151 0.42 8.70 -5.02
CA PRO A 151 -0.82 8.61 -5.77
C PRO A 151 -0.62 9.03 -7.23
N SER A 152 -1.42 8.47 -8.13
CA SER A 152 -1.38 8.85 -9.54
C SER A 152 -1.71 10.35 -9.72
N PRO A 153 -0.92 11.08 -10.52
CA PRO A 153 -1.24 12.46 -10.87
C PRO A 153 -2.32 12.57 -11.95
N VAL A 154 -2.58 11.50 -12.70
CA VAL A 154 -3.38 11.54 -13.95
C VAL A 154 -4.87 11.48 -13.67
N ASP A 155 -5.60 12.50 -14.10
CA ASP A 155 -7.07 12.58 -13.99
C ASP A 155 -7.77 11.49 -14.80
N ALA A 156 -8.81 10.91 -14.21
CA ALA A 156 -9.68 9.93 -14.85
C ALA A 156 -10.69 10.62 -15.77
N THR A 157 -10.24 11.08 -16.94
CA THR A 157 -11.15 11.60 -17.96
C THR A 157 -11.99 10.47 -18.59
N PRO A 158 -13.21 10.78 -19.13
CA PRO A 158 -14.07 9.77 -19.74
C PRO A 158 -13.34 8.93 -20.80
N GLY A 159 -13.43 7.60 -20.66
CA GLY A 159 -12.80 6.64 -21.59
C GLY A 159 -11.38 6.22 -21.23
N LEU A 160 -10.76 6.74 -20.16
CA LEU A 160 -9.46 6.23 -19.71
C LEU A 160 -9.57 4.94 -18.90
N HIS A 161 -10.57 4.79 -18.03
CA HIS A 161 -10.72 3.54 -17.29
C HIS A 161 -10.97 2.35 -18.25
N GLY A 162 -10.21 1.27 -18.07
CA GLY A 162 -10.24 0.08 -18.92
C GLY A 162 -9.45 0.22 -20.22
N LYS A 163 -8.93 1.40 -20.53
CA LYS A 163 -8.14 1.63 -21.74
C LYS A 163 -6.81 0.87 -21.66
N LYS A 164 -6.49 0.16 -22.73
CA LYS A 164 -5.18 -0.47 -22.95
C LYS A 164 -4.24 0.53 -23.61
N VAL A 165 -3.06 0.69 -23.04
CA VAL A 165 -2.01 1.58 -23.54
C VAL A 165 -0.66 0.88 -23.38
N THR A 166 0.32 1.31 -24.15
CA THR A 166 1.71 0.85 -23.99
C THR A 166 2.36 1.48 -22.77
N VAL A 167 3.42 0.85 -22.26
CA VAL A 167 4.28 1.44 -21.21
C VAL A 167 4.83 2.80 -21.64
N ALA A 168 5.27 2.95 -22.90
CA ALA A 168 5.76 4.21 -23.44
C ALA A 168 4.72 5.34 -23.37
N GLU A 169 3.48 5.08 -23.78
CA GLU A 169 2.38 6.04 -23.66
C GLU A 169 2.09 6.38 -22.19
N THR A 170 2.12 5.37 -21.32
CA THR A 170 1.84 5.52 -19.89
C THR A 170 2.88 6.40 -19.19
N LEU A 171 4.16 6.22 -19.52
CA LEU A 171 5.26 7.09 -19.06
C LEU A 171 5.08 8.52 -19.58
N ALA A 172 4.68 8.69 -20.85
CA ALA A 172 4.40 10.00 -21.44
C ALA A 172 3.22 10.72 -20.78
N MET A 173 2.29 9.97 -20.17
CA MET A 173 1.19 10.52 -19.35
C MET A 173 1.65 10.96 -17.94
N GLY A 174 2.91 10.70 -17.55
CA GLY A 174 3.45 11.07 -16.24
C GLY A 174 3.22 10.04 -15.14
N LEU A 175 2.84 8.81 -15.49
CA LEU A 175 2.78 7.70 -14.54
C LEU A 175 4.15 7.04 -14.41
N GLU A 176 4.56 6.72 -13.18
CA GLU A 176 5.88 6.12 -12.89
C GLU A 176 5.79 4.63 -12.53
N MET A 177 4.67 4.20 -11.95
CA MET A 177 4.48 2.86 -11.38
C MET A 177 3.23 2.19 -11.97
N ALA A 178 3.31 0.87 -12.16
CA ALA A 178 2.16 0.03 -12.45
C ALA A 178 1.83 -0.85 -11.25
N LYS A 179 0.54 -0.97 -10.91
CA LYS A 179 0.01 -1.94 -9.96
C LYS A 179 0.03 -3.33 -10.58
N ILE A 180 0.34 -4.34 -9.79
CA ILE A 180 0.38 -5.73 -10.24
C ILE A 180 -0.94 -6.41 -9.90
N GLU A 181 -1.51 -7.10 -10.88
CA GLU A 181 -2.72 -7.94 -10.76
C GLU A 181 -2.51 -9.38 -11.24
#